data_AF-A0A3S1JZH6-F1
#
_entry.id   AF-A0A3S1JZH6-F1
#
_cell.length_a   1.000
_cell.length_b   1.000
_cell.length_c   1.000
_cell.angle_alpha   90.00
_cell.angle_beta   90.00
_cell.angle_gamma   90.00
#
_symmetry.space_group_name_H-M   'P 1'
#
loop_
_entity.id
_entity.type
_entity.pdbx_description
1 polymer ?
#
loop_
_entity_poly.entity_id
_entity_poly.type
_entity_poly.pdbx_seq_one_letter_code
_entity_poly.pdbx_strand_id
1 'polypeptide(L)'
;MHAKVTATPAALELIAEIVADHGPVLFHQSGGCCDGSSPMCYPRADFIVGDRDVLLGHIGDAPFYIGASQFEAWKHTDLIIDVVPGRGGMFSLDNGREKRFLTRSTICAV
;
A
#
# COMPACT_ATOMS: atom_id res chain seq x y z
N MET A 1 6.10 -13.40 -14.11
CA MET A 1 5.82 -11.96 -14.17
C MET A 1 5.44 -11.55 -12.75
N HIS A 2 6.21 -10.67 -12.12
CA HIS A 2 5.90 -10.17 -10.78
C HIS A 2 4.68 -9.25 -10.91
N ALA A 3 3.73 -9.34 -9.98
CA ALA A 3 2.65 -8.37 -9.93
C ALA A 3 3.24 -6.97 -9.79
N LYS A 4 2.71 -6.04 -10.56
CA LYS A 4 3.23 -4.68 -10.66
C LYS A 4 2.38 -3.78 -9.79
N VAL A 5 3.03 -3.03 -8.91
CA VAL A 5 2.39 -1.99 -8.12
C VAL A 5 2.81 -0.62 -8.64
N THR A 6 1.84 0.28 -8.78
CA THR A 6 2.05 1.66 -9.19
C THR A 6 1.24 2.58 -8.28
N ALA A 7 1.53 3.88 -8.29
CA ALA A 7 0.79 4.86 -7.50
C ALA A 7 0.36 6.04 -8.37
N THR A 8 -0.81 6.60 -8.05
CA THR A 8 -1.28 7.83 -8.70
C THR A 8 -0.47 9.04 -8.21
N PRO A 9 -0.45 10.15 -8.97
CA PRO A 9 0.26 11.37 -8.53
C PRO A 9 -0.17 11.83 -7.14
N ALA A 10 -1.47 11.80 -6.83
CA ALA A 10 -2.00 12.16 -5.52
C ALA A 10 -1.49 11.25 -4.39
N ALA A 11 -1.32 9.95 -4.68
CA ALA A 11 -0.72 9.01 -3.74
C ALA A 11 0.77 9.30 -3.51
N LEU A 12 1.52 9.61 -4.57
CA LEU A 12 2.93 9.99 -4.47
C LEU A 12 3.13 11.28 -3.68
N GLU A 13 2.26 12.28 -3.86
CA GLU A 13 2.28 13.51 -3.08
C GLU A 13 2.05 13.23 -1.59
N LEU A 14 1.02 12.44 -1.26
CA LEU A 14 0.75 12.08 0.14
C LEU A 14 1.90 11.28 0.77
N ILE A 15 2.51 10.37 0.00
CA ILE A 15 3.70 9.64 0.45
C ILE A 15 4.84 10.61 0.76
N ALA A 16 5.09 11.58 -0.13
CA ALA A 16 6.15 12.57 0.08
C ALA A 16 5.89 13.44 1.32
N GLU A 17 4.64 13.86 1.56
CA GLU A 17 4.28 14.60 2.78
C GLU A 17 4.53 13.76 4.04
N ILE A 18 4.11 12.49 4.05
CA ILE A 18 4.34 11.60 5.19
C ILE A 18 5.83 11.35 5.39
N VAL A 19 6.60 11.17 4.32
CA VAL A 19 8.05 10.95 4.40
C VAL A 19 8.78 12.18 4.91
N ALA A 20 8.32 13.38 4.59
CA ALA A 20 8.88 14.62 5.11
C ALA A 20 8.68 14.74 6.64
N ASP A 21 7.55 14.30 7.17
CA ASP A 21 7.24 14.34 8.61
C ASP A 21 7.85 13.17 9.41
N HIS A 22 7.80 11.95 8.85
CA HIS A 22 8.12 10.71 9.58
C HIS A 22 9.39 10.00 9.09
N GLY A 23 10.00 10.46 8.01
CA GLY A 23 11.13 9.79 7.36
C GLY A 23 10.68 8.64 6.45
N PRO A 24 11.60 7.71 6.09
CA PRO A 24 11.30 6.64 5.16
C PRO A 24 10.11 5.78 5.61
N VAL A 25 9.17 5.54 4.72
CA VAL A 25 7.96 4.74 4.99
C VAL A 25 7.96 3.45 4.18
N LEU A 26 7.10 2.51 4.57
CA LEU A 26 6.78 1.32 3.82
C LEU A 26 5.27 1.10 3.80
N PHE A 27 4.81 0.37 2.80
CA PHE A 27 3.43 -0.05 2.67
C PHE A 27 3.30 -1.54 2.94
N HIS A 28 2.25 -1.90 3.67
CA HIS A 28 1.90 -3.29 3.92
C HIS A 28 0.41 -3.51 3.67
N GLN A 29 0.11 -4.59 2.94
CA GLN A 29 -1.26 -5.02 2.69
C GLN A 29 -1.45 -6.46 3.16
N SER A 30 -2.00 -6.59 4.38
CA SER A 30 -2.36 -7.86 5.01
C SER A 30 -3.76 -8.28 4.59
N GLY A 31 -3.90 -9.39 3.85
CA GLY A 31 -5.16 -9.91 3.29
C GLY A 31 -6.23 -10.36 4.31
N GLY A 32 -6.76 -9.42 5.11
CA GLY A 32 -7.71 -9.67 6.18
C GLY A 32 -9.18 -9.48 5.77
N CYS A 33 -9.96 -10.54 6.02
CA CYS A 33 -11.42 -10.78 6.12
C CYS A 33 -12.52 -9.88 5.48
N CYS A 34 -12.27 -8.70 4.94
CA CYS A 34 -13.31 -7.92 4.27
C CYS A 34 -12.74 -7.19 3.06
N ASP A 35 -13.06 -7.68 1.86
CA ASP A 35 -13.00 -6.96 0.57
C ASP A 35 -11.64 -6.43 0.07
N GLY A 36 -10.51 -6.94 0.56
CA GLY A 36 -9.20 -6.41 0.18
C GLY A 36 -8.85 -5.19 1.05
N SER A 37 -8.38 -5.52 2.25
CA SER A 37 -7.66 -4.66 3.18
C SER A 37 -6.98 -3.47 2.51
N SER A 38 -7.31 -2.25 2.91
CA SER A 38 -6.65 -1.04 2.41
C SER A 38 -5.14 -1.09 2.67
N PRO A 39 -4.32 -0.51 1.78
CA PRO A 39 -2.87 -0.50 1.95
C PRO A 39 -2.54 0.43 3.13
N MET A 40 -1.79 -0.10 4.09
CA MET A 40 -1.43 0.64 5.31
C MET A 40 -0.01 1.17 5.16
N CYS A 41 0.20 2.43 5.54
CA CYS A 41 1.50 3.12 5.50
C CYS A 41 2.11 3.15 6.91
N TYR A 42 3.33 2.61 7.04
CA TYR A 42 4.07 2.52 8.30
C TYR A 42 5.46 3.13 8.18
N PRO A 43 6.06 3.60 9.29
CA PRO A 43 7.47 3.98 9.28
C PRO A 43 8.34 2.77 8.95
N ARG A 44 9.31 2.93 8.05
CA ARG A 44 10.21 1.85 7.63
C ARG A 44 11.05 1.31 8.78
N ALA A 45 11.33 2.13 9.78
CA ALA A 45 12.12 1.76 10.95
C ALA A 45 11.32 0.89 11.95
N ASP A 46 9.99 1.02 11.99
CA ASP A 46 9.14 0.42 13.03
C ASP A 46 8.40 -0.83 12.56
N PHE A 47 8.23 -1.04 11.26
CA PHE A 47 7.49 -2.19 10.75
C PHE A 47 8.42 -3.37 10.43
N ILE A 48 8.17 -4.49 11.10
CA ILE A 48 8.86 -5.75 10.85
C ILE A 48 8.08 -6.54 9.80
N VAL A 49 8.66 -6.62 8.61
CA VAL A 49 8.16 -7.47 7.52
C VAL A 49 8.31 -8.94 7.94
N GLY A 50 7.22 -9.70 7.92
CA GLY A 50 7.23 -11.12 8.25
C GLY A 50 7.83 -11.97 7.14
N ASP A 51 8.26 -13.18 7.48
CA ASP A 51 8.86 -14.16 6.53
C ASP A 51 7.93 -14.51 5.35
N ARG A 52 6.62 -14.36 5.55
CA ARG A 52 5.59 -14.62 4.54
C ARG A 52 5.18 -13.40 3.74
N ASP A 53 5.77 -12.24 3.99
CA ASP A 53 5.47 -11.03 3.24
C ASP A 53 6.35 -10.95 2.00
N VAL A 54 5.70 -10.70 0.87
CA VAL A 54 6.34 -10.63 -0.44
C VAL A 54 6.46 -9.17 -0.84
N LEU A 55 7.67 -8.74 -1.21
CA LEU A 55 7.89 -7.44 -1.82
C LEU A 55 7.26 -7.43 -3.22
N LEU A 56 6.18 -6.67 -3.37
CA LEU A 56 5.48 -6.52 -4.64
C LEU A 56 6.21 -5.55 -5.56
N GLY A 57 6.77 -4.48 -4.99
CA GLY A 57 7.49 -3.45 -5.73
C GLY A 57 7.66 -2.18 -4.89
N HIS A 58 7.89 -1.06 -5.56
CA HIS A 58 8.09 0.24 -4.91
C HIS A 58 7.12 1.26 -5.51
N ILE A 59 6.52 2.08 -4.65
CA ILE A 59 5.71 3.24 -5.03
C ILE A 59 6.44 4.51 -4.61
N GLY A 60 7.05 5.19 -5.58
CA GLY A 60 8.06 6.20 -5.27
C GLY A 60 9.27 5.54 -4.60
N ASP A 61 9.64 6.01 -3.41
CA ASP A 61 10.73 5.44 -2.61
C ASP A 61 10.25 4.39 -1.59
N ALA A 62 8.93 4.24 -1.42
CA ALA A 62 8.36 3.38 -0.39
C ALA A 62 8.18 1.93 -0.91
N PRO A 63 8.78 0.92 -0.26
CA PRO A 63 8.56 -0.48 -0.62
C PRO A 63 7.15 -0.94 -0.23
N PHE A 64 6.53 -1.74 -1.09
CA PHE A 64 5.18 -2.27 -0.91
C PHE A 64 5.20 -3.77 -0.69
N TYR A 65 4.78 -4.21 0.48
CA TYR A 65 4.70 -5.60 0.89
C TYR A 65 3.27 -6.11 0.92
N ILE A 66 3.09 -7.36 0.55
CA ILE A 66 1.81 -8.05 0.55
C ILE A 66 1.97 -9.45 1.11
N GLY A 67 1.02 -9.92 1.92
CA GLY A 67 1.10 -11.27 2.48
C GLY A 67 1.05 -12.35 1.40
N ALA A 68 1.82 -13.44 1.54
CA ALA A 68 1.97 -14.49 0.53
C ALA A 68 0.64 -15.05 -0.02
N SER A 69 -0.37 -15.25 0.83
CA SER A 69 -1.68 -15.72 0.38
C SER A 69 -2.40 -14.72 -0.52
N GLN A 70 -2.24 -13.42 -0.25
CA GLN A 70 -2.81 -12.35 -1.06
C GLN A 70 -1.98 -12.12 -2.33
N PHE A 71 -0.64 -12.28 -2.24
CA PHE A 71 0.24 -12.29 -3.40
C PHE A 71 -0.18 -13.36 -4.40
N GLU A 72 -0.44 -14.59 -3.97
CA GLU A 72 -0.88 -15.67 -4.87
C GLU A 72 -2.18 -15.35 -5.60
N ALA A 73 -3.09 -14.60 -4.97
CA ALA A 73 -4.33 -14.15 -5.58
C ALA A 73 -4.11 -13.01 -6.59
N TRP A 74 -3.14 -12.12 -6.36
CA TRP A 74 -2.96 -10.88 -7.12
C TRP A 74 -1.69 -10.83 -7.97
N LYS A 75 -0.88 -11.89 -8.00
CA LYS A 75 0.37 -11.99 -8.77
C LYS A 75 0.20 -11.76 -10.27
N HIS A 76 -1.03 -11.80 -10.78
CA HIS A 76 -1.41 -11.55 -12.16
C HIS A 76 -2.22 -10.26 -12.35
N THR A 77 -2.23 -9.37 -11.37
CA THR A 77 -3.03 -8.15 -11.35
C THR A 77 -2.12 -6.94 -11.17
N ASP A 78 -2.33 -5.90 -11.98
CA ASP A 78 -1.72 -4.60 -11.76
C ASP A 78 -2.46 -3.90 -10.61
N LEU A 79 -1.71 -3.57 -9.56
CA LEU A 79 -2.20 -2.79 -8.43
C LEU A 79 -1.85 -1.32 -8.62
N ILE A 80 -2.83 -0.46 -8.38
CA ILE A 80 -2.70 0.98 -8.45
C ILE A 80 -3.09 1.53 -7.08
N ILE A 81 -2.13 2.12 -6.39
CA ILE A 81 -2.34 2.79 -5.12
C ILE A 81 -2.80 4.21 -5.40
N ASP A 82 -4.00 4.51 -4.97
CA ASP A 82 -4.66 5.80 -5.14
C ASP A 82 -4.93 6.43 -3.77
N VAL A 83 -5.31 7.70 -3.76
CA VAL A 83 -5.72 8.40 -2.53
C VAL A 83 -7.10 8.98 -2.71
N VAL A 84 -7.95 8.76 -1.71
CA VAL A 84 -9.31 9.29 -1.67
C VAL A 84 -9.53 10.07 -0.38
N PRO A 85 -10.40 11.09 -0.38
CA PRO A 85 -10.78 11.77 0.84
C PRO A 85 -11.44 10.78 1.82
N GLY A 86 -11.03 10.83 3.08
CA GLY A 86 -11.52 9.94 4.11
C GLY A 86 -10.58 9.81 5.29
N ARG A 87 -11.08 9.22 6.38
CA ARG A 87 -10.22 8.87 7.51
C ARG A 87 -9.39 7.63 7.15
N GLY A 88 -8.08 7.77 7.33
CA GLY A 88 -7.13 6.67 7.27
C GLY A 88 -7.41 5.56 8.28
N GLY A 89 -6.76 4.42 8.08
CA GLY A 89 -6.75 3.37 9.09
C GLY A 89 -6.12 3.90 10.38
N MET A 90 -6.65 3.54 11.55
CA MET A 90 -6.17 4.02 12.86
C MET A 90 -4.65 3.86 13.07
N PHE A 91 -4.05 2.86 12.42
CA PHE A 91 -2.62 2.54 12.50
C PHE A 91 -1.79 3.01 11.29
N SER A 92 -2.40 3.71 10.33
CA SER A 92 -1.72 4.19 9.13
C SER A 92 -1.29 5.64 9.28
N LEU A 93 -0.13 6.01 8.74
CA LEU A 93 0.41 7.37 8.82
C LEU A 93 -0.40 8.43 8.05
N ASP A 94 -1.36 8.02 7.22
CA ASP A 94 -2.33 8.94 6.61
C ASP A 94 -3.48 9.33 7.57
N ASN A 95 -3.58 8.70 8.73
CA ASN A 95 -4.57 9.06 9.74
C ASN A 95 -4.35 10.50 10.24
N GLY A 96 -5.40 11.31 10.22
CA GLY A 96 -5.34 12.74 10.56
C GLY A 96 -5.08 13.69 9.39
N ARG A 97 -4.84 13.16 8.17
CA ARG A 97 -4.63 13.97 6.95
C ARG A 97 -5.89 14.11 6.07
N GLU A 98 -7.04 13.63 6.55
CA GLU A 98 -8.34 13.60 5.83
C GLU A 98 -8.29 12.92 4.45
N LYS A 99 -7.23 12.17 4.20
CA LYS A 99 -6.93 11.39 3.01
C LYS A 99 -6.61 9.98 3.46
N ARG A 100 -7.02 8.98 2.68
CA ARG A 100 -6.66 7.58 2.89
C ARG A 100 -6.17 6.94 1.61
N PHE A 101 -5.25 5.98 1.75
CA PHE A 101 -4.82 5.17 0.61
C PHE A 101 -5.88 4.15 0.23
N LEU A 102 -6.01 3.90 -1.06
CA LEU A 102 -6.93 2.96 -1.67
C LEU A 102 -6.17 2.11 -2.68
N THR A 103 -6.14 0.79 -2.47
CA THR A 103 -5.65 -0.13 -3.51
C THR A 103 -6.77 -0.32 -4.53
N ARG A 104 -6.51 0.09 -5.77
CA ARG A 104 -7.32 -0.26 -6.93
C ARG A 104 -6.63 -1.39 -7.68
N SER A 105 -7.42 -2.33 -8.17
CA SER A 105 -6.95 -3.38 -9.06
C SER A 105 -7.64 -3.23 -10.40
N THR A 106 -6.86 -3.24 -11.48
CA THR A 106 -7.42 -3.42 -12.82
C THR A 106 -7.43 -4.92 -13.11
N ILE A 107 -8.52 -5.58 -12.72
CA ILE A 107 -8.88 -6.86 -13.31
C ILE A 107 -9.39 -6.55 -14.71
N CYS A 108 -8.69 -7.01 -15.76
CA CYS A 108 -9.32 -7.15 -17.06
C CYS A 108 -10.54 -8.05 -16.86
N ALA A 109 -11.72 -7.44 -16.78
CA ALA A 109 -12.98 -8.16 -16.91
C ALA A 109 -12.95 -8.80 -18.30
N VAL A 110 -12.85 -10.13 -18.33
CA VAL A 110 -13.16 -10.95 -19.50
C VAL A 110 -14.67 -11.02 -19.68
#